data_AF-A0A539CPP6-F1
#
_entry.id   AF-A0A539CPP6-F1
#
_cell.length_a   1.000
_cell.length_b   1.000
_cell.length_c   1.000
_cell.angle_alpha   90.00
_cell.angle_beta   90.00
_cell.angle_gamma   90.00
#
_symmetry.space_group_name_H-M   'P 1'
#
loop_
_entity.id
_entity.type
_entity.pdbx_description
1 polymer ?
#
loop_
_entity_poly.entity_id
_entity_poly.type
_entity_poly.pdbx_seq_one_letter_code
_entity_poly.pdbx_strand_id
1 'polypeptide(L)' 'MLIAADPTALGEALRFEPSRGGALFPHLYADLPLDAVVFAKPPPLRPDGGHDFTGLLE' A
#
# COMPACT_ATOMS: atom_id res chain seq x y z
N MET A 1 -6.73 8.34 -2.69
CA MET A 1 -5.28 8.65 -2.58
C MET A 1 -4.52 7.34 -2.57
N LEU A 2 -3.40 7.26 -3.27
CA LEU A 2 -2.47 6.13 -3.26
C LEU A 2 -1.27 6.52 -2.40
N ILE A 3 -0.90 5.65 -1.45
CA ILE A 3 0.22 5.84 -0.53
C ILE A 3 1.19 4.70 -0.75
N ALA A 4 2.46 5.01 -1.01
CA ALA A 4 3.55 4.04 -0.95
C ALA A 4 4.26 4.18 0.40
N ALA A 5 4.51 3.07 1.07
CA ALA A 5 5.18 3.02 2.35
C ALA A 5 6.38 2.05 2.31
N ASP A 6 7.47 2.41 2.99
CA ASP A 6 8.64 1.55 3.15
C ASP A 6 8.33 0.45 4.18
N PRO A 7 8.28 -0.84 3.79
CA PRO A 7 8.00 -1.92 4.72
C PRO A 7 9.08 -2.09 5.79
N THR A 8 10.33 -1.68 5.51
CA THR A 8 11.43 -1.76 6.47
C THR A 8 11.20 -0.85 7.67
N ALA A 9 10.68 0.36 7.42
CA ALA A 9 10.37 1.35 8.46
C ALA A 9 9.21 0.93 9.37
N LEU A 10 8.35 0.01 8.92
CA LEU A 10 7.17 -0.47 9.67
C LEU A 10 7.49 -1.58 10.67
N GLY A 11 8.66 -2.22 10.55
CA GLY A 11 9.18 -3.18 11.50
C GLY A 11 8.24 -4.37 11.78
N GLU A 12 8.27 -4.86 13.02
CA GLU A 12 7.53 -6.06 13.44
C GLU A 12 5.99 -5.88 13.44
N ALA A 13 5.51 -4.64 13.43
CA ALA A 13 4.07 -4.35 13.33
C ALA A 13 3.51 -4.71 11.94
N LEU A 14 4.36 -4.76 10.89
CA LEU A 14 3.98 -5.21 9.56
C LEU A 14 4.08 -6.74 9.47
N ARG A 15 2.93 -7.41 9.38
CA ARG A 15 2.86 -8.87 9.33
C ARG A 15 2.29 -9.32 7.99
N PHE A 16 2.99 -10.25 7.35
CA PHE A 16 2.52 -10.89 6.11
C PHE A 16 1.73 -12.14 6.47
N GLU A 17 0.42 -12.11 6.23
CA GLU A 17 -0.48 -13.20 6.61
C GLU A 17 -1.35 -13.66 5.43
N PRO A 18 -1.72 -14.96 5.37
CA PRO A 18 -2.59 -15.47 4.32
C PRO A 18 -3.93 -14.72 4.27
N SER A 19 -4.34 -14.33 3.07
CA SER A 19 -5.60 -13.64 2.80
C SER A 19 -6.27 -14.24 1.55
N ARG A 20 -6.77 -13.42 0.62
CA ARG A 20 -7.49 -13.88 -0.57
C ARG A 20 -6.64 -14.86 -1.39
N GLY A 21 -7.17 -16.07 -1.61
CA GLY A 21 -6.51 -17.10 -2.40
C GLY A 21 -5.26 -17.69 -1.77
N GLY A 22 -5.05 -17.51 -0.45
CA GLY A 22 -3.87 -18.01 0.26
C GLY A 22 -2.60 -17.19 0.05
N ALA A 23 -2.65 -16.11 -0.74
CA ALA A 23 -1.54 -15.18 -0.88
C ALA A 23 -1.31 -14.39 0.42
N LEU A 24 -0.05 -14.09 0.71
CA LEU A 24 0.33 -13.26 1.86
C LEU A 24 0.06 -11.78 1.55
N PHE A 25 -0.69 -11.12 2.41
CA PHE A 25 -0.93 -9.68 2.35
C PHE A 25 -0.29 -8.99 3.56
N PRO A 26 0.24 -7.77 3.38
CA PRO A 26 0.78 -6.98 4.49
C PRO A 26 -0.37 -6.41 5.33
N HIS A 27 -0.40 -6.75 6.61
CA HIS A 27 -1.25 -6.14 7.63
C HIS A 27 -0.39 -5.36 8.63
N LEU A 28 -0.69 -4.07 8.82
CA LEU A 28 0.00 -3.23 9.79
C LEU A 28 -0.79 -3.19 11.09
N TYR A 29 -0.20 -3.69 12.19
CA TYR A 29 -0.78 -3.71 13.53
C TYR A 29 -0.37 -2.49 14.36
N ALA A 30 -0.43 -1.32 13.74
CA ALA A 30 -0.13 -0.01 14.31
C ALA A 30 -0.74 1.08 13.44
N ASP A 31 -0.70 2.33 13.90
CA ASP A 31 -0.92 3.47 13.01
C ASP A 31 0.21 3.54 11.96
N LEU A 32 -0.11 4.01 10.74
CA LEU A 32 0.90 4.25 9.70
C LEU A 32 1.71 5.50 10.05
N PRO A 33 3.02 5.38 10.37
CA PRO A 33 3.82 6.55 10.68
C PRO A 33 4.16 7.30 9.39
N LEU A 34 4.18 8.64 9.46
CA LEU A 34 4.37 9.48 8.27
C LEU A 34 5.79 9.42 7.69
N ASP A 35 6.79 9.08 8.50
CA ASP A 35 8.18 8.91 8.07
C ASP A 35 8.39 7.63 7.25
N ALA A 36 7.52 6.64 7.37
CA ALA A 36 7.49 5.47 6.49
C ALA A 36 6.84 5.75 5.12
N VAL A 37 6.20 6.91 4.93
CA VAL A 37 5.54 7.25 3.66
C VAL A 37 6.57 7.73 2.63
N VAL A 38 6.72 6.98 1.54
CA VAL A 38 7.58 7.33 0.41
C VAL A 38 6.92 8.36 -0.50
N PHE A 39 5.62 8.18 -0.78
CA PHE A 39 4.82 9.19 -1.49
C PHE A 39 3.33 9.04 -1.18
N ALA A 40 2.59 10.13 -1.39
CA ALA A 40 1.13 10.13 -1.43
C ALA A 40 0.65 10.96 -2.63
N LYS A 41 -0.17 10.37 -3.51
CA LYS A 41 -0.72 11.04 -4.70
C LYS A 41 -2.12 10.54 -5.06
N PRO A 42 -3.00 11.37 -5.64
CA PRO A 42 -4.26 10.86 -6.18
C PRO A 42 -3.97 9.93 -7.39
N PRO A 43 -4.51 8.70 -7.42
CA PRO A 43 -4.42 7.88 -8.63
C PRO A 43 -5.36 8.46 -9.71
N PRO A 44 -4.96 8.44 -11.01
CA PRO A 44 -5.84 8.80 -12.10
C PRO A 44 -7.11 7.94 -12.13
N LEU A 45 -8.16 8.46 -12.76
CA LEU A 45 -9.38 7.71 -13.02
C LEU A 45 -9.39 7.23 -14.47
N ARG A 46 -9.89 6.01 -14.67
CA ARG A 46 -10.25 5.46 -15.97
C ARG A 46 -11.67 5.92 -16.36
N PRO A 47 -12.04 5.83 -17.64
CA PRO A 47 -13.39 6.20 -18.11
C PRO A 47 -14.53 5.41 -17.45
N ASP A 48 -14.26 4.22 -16.92
CA ASP A 48 -15.22 3.37 -16.20
C ASP A 48 -15.36 3.72 -14.70
N GLY A 49 -14.65 4.74 -14.23
CA GLY A 49 -14.64 5.16 -12.83
C GLY A 49 -13.66 4.38 -11.94
N GLY A 50 -12.95 3.38 -12.47
CA GLY A 50 -11.87 2.69 -11.76
C GLY A 50 -10.62 3.54 -11.64
N HIS A 51 -9.76 3.24 -10.66
CA HIS A 51 -8.44 3.87 -10.55
C HIS A 51 -7.43 3.25 -11.52
N ASP A 52 -6.65 4.08 -12.21
CA ASP A 52 -5.50 3.64 -12.99
C ASP A 52 -4.24 3.61 -12.13
N PHE A 53 -3.64 2.42 -12.03
CA PHE A 53 -2.38 2.20 -11.30
C PHE A 53 -1.19 1.99 -12.23
N THR A 54 -1.39 2.05 -13.56
CA THR A 54 -0.34 1.87 -14.56
C THR A 54 0.75 2.93 -14.39
N GLY A 55 2.01 2.50 -14.30
CA GLY A 55 3.15 3.40 -14.08
C GLY A 55 3.17 4.08 -12.70
N LEU A 56 2.32 3.65 -11.76
CA LEU A 56 2.34 4.11 -10.36
C LEU A 56 2.97 3.10 -9.41
N LEU A 57 3.17 1.87 -9.87
CA LEU A 57 3.80 0.77 -9.16
C LEU A 57 5.12 0.47 -9.89
N GLU A 58 6.23 0.96 -9.35
CA GLU A 58 7.59 0.57 -9.74
C GLU A 58 8.29 -0.06 -8.54
#